data_AF-A0A944WPA2-F1
#
_entry.id   AF-A0A944WPA2-F1
#
_cell.length_a   1.000
_cell.length_b   1.000
_cell.length_c   1.000
_cell.angle_alpha   90.00
_cell.angle_beta   90.00
_cell.angle_gamma   90.00
#
_symmetry.space_group_name_H-M   'P 1'
#
loop_
_entity.id
_entity.type
_entity.pdbx_description
1 polymer ?
#
loop_
_entity_poly.entity_id
_entity_poly.type
_entity_poly.pdbx_seq_one_letter_code
_entity_poly.pdbx_strand_id
1 'polypeptide(L)'
;MDDNDLTGSQKAAVFLMAMGERRSNRLKLEMEKDEVEELRDAMESLGKVKSTTVEKIIGEYGTKRSSLPMNQPQNVEIREQQATAKKQPVRRKKSKKPAKTRAESTADAEAEGNGMSPAAPHLTNIEV
;
A
#
# COMPACT_ATOMS: atom_id res chain seq x y z
N MET A 1 -11.26 -35.69 16.84
CA MET A 1 -12.07 -34.80 15.98
C MET A 1 -11.43 -34.76 14.62
N ASP A 2 -12.15 -35.23 13.61
CA ASP A 2 -11.72 -35.23 12.23
C ASP A 2 -12.36 -34.03 11.50
N ASP A 3 -11.85 -33.66 10.33
CA ASP A 3 -12.23 -32.41 9.63
C ASP A 3 -13.70 -32.37 9.19
N ASN A 4 -14.33 -33.51 9.00
CA ASN A 4 -15.74 -33.64 8.62
C ASN A 4 -16.70 -33.46 9.80
N ASP A 5 -16.20 -33.58 11.03
CA ASP A 5 -17.00 -33.42 12.25
C ASP A 5 -17.15 -31.95 12.68
N LEU A 6 -16.39 -31.04 12.03
CA LEU A 6 -16.34 -29.64 12.40
C LEU A 6 -17.34 -28.82 11.59
N THR A 7 -18.14 -28.02 12.30
CA THR A 7 -19.01 -27.01 11.67
C THR A 7 -18.18 -25.88 11.04
N GLY A 8 -18.82 -25.04 10.21
CA GLY A 8 -18.15 -23.88 9.60
C GLY A 8 -17.48 -22.96 10.63
N SER A 9 -18.20 -22.63 11.71
CA SER A 9 -17.72 -21.76 12.80
C SER A 9 -16.58 -22.42 13.57
N GLN A 10 -16.63 -23.74 13.78
CA GLN A 10 -15.54 -24.48 14.39
C GLN A 10 -14.29 -24.54 13.49
N LYS A 11 -14.45 -24.73 12.17
CA LYS A 11 -13.32 -24.65 11.22
C LYS A 11 -12.71 -23.25 11.18
N ALA A 12 -13.55 -22.21 11.21
CA ALA A 12 -13.09 -20.83 11.29
C ALA A 12 -12.32 -20.56 12.59
N ALA A 13 -12.82 -21.04 13.73
CA ALA A 13 -12.14 -20.96 15.03
C ALA A 13 -10.77 -21.65 15.01
N VAL A 14 -10.68 -22.88 14.48
CA VAL A 14 -9.40 -23.61 14.32
C VAL A 14 -8.43 -22.82 13.44
N PHE A 15 -8.90 -22.30 12.30
CA PHE A 15 -8.09 -21.48 11.40
C PHE A 15 -7.58 -20.20 12.10
N LEU A 16 -8.45 -19.54 12.86
CA LEU A 16 -8.12 -18.34 13.63
C LEU A 16 -7.04 -18.61 14.68
N MET A 17 -7.16 -19.72 15.41
CA MET A 17 -6.17 -20.14 16.41
C MET A 17 -4.82 -20.49 15.75
N ALA A 18 -4.84 -21.17 14.61
CA ALA A 18 -3.63 -21.59 13.91
C ALA A 18 -2.79 -20.41 13.38
N MET A 19 -3.40 -19.27 13.04
CA MET A 19 -2.68 -18.07 12.60
C MET A 19 -2.03 -17.29 13.75
N GLY A 20 -2.37 -17.61 15.00
CA GLY A 20 -1.91 -16.94 16.20
C GLY A 20 -2.66 -15.64 16.54
N GLU A 21 -2.52 -15.24 17.79
CA GLU A 21 -3.35 -14.21 18.43
C GLU A 21 -3.27 -12.83 17.75
N ARG A 22 -2.07 -12.40 17.33
CA ARG A 22 -1.89 -11.08 16.68
C ARG A 22 -2.70 -10.92 15.40
N ARG A 23 -2.66 -11.92 14.52
CA ARG A 23 -3.37 -11.90 13.23
C ARG A 23 -4.87 -12.11 13.42
N SER A 24 -5.20 -13.06 14.30
CA SER A 24 -6.56 -13.36 14.74
C SER A 24 -7.28 -12.14 15.32
N ASN A 25 -6.64 -11.38 16.20
CA ASN A 25 -7.23 -10.19 16.81
C ASN A 25 -7.48 -9.08 15.79
N ARG A 26 -6.54 -8.86 14.87
CA ARG A 26 -6.75 -7.90 13.77
C ARG A 26 -7.96 -8.27 12.91
N LEU A 27 -8.14 -9.55 12.59
CA LEU A 27 -9.30 -10.00 11.82
C LEU A 27 -10.60 -9.84 12.61
N LYS A 28 -10.61 -10.20 13.90
CA LYS A 28 -11.78 -10.04 14.79
C LYS A 28 -12.23 -8.59 14.97
N LEU A 29 -11.33 -7.61 14.83
CA LEU A 29 -11.68 -6.19 14.87
C LEU A 29 -12.51 -5.74 13.66
N GLU A 30 -12.45 -6.48 12.55
CA GLU A 30 -13.22 -6.21 11.33
C GLU A 30 -14.56 -6.98 11.29
N MET A 31 -14.85 -7.78 12.33
CA MET A 31 -16.04 -8.62 12.44
C MET A 31 -17.12 -7.95 13.30
N GLU A 32 -18.37 -8.35 13.11
CA GLU A 32 -19.47 -7.91 13.96
C GLU A 32 -19.40 -8.58 15.35
N LYS A 33 -20.01 -7.94 16.36
CA LYS A 33 -19.96 -8.43 17.76
C LYS A 33 -20.48 -9.85 17.89
N ASP A 34 -21.58 -10.16 17.22
CA ASP A 34 -22.24 -11.47 17.30
C ASP A 34 -21.39 -12.56 16.66
N GLU A 35 -20.69 -12.26 15.57
CA GLU A 35 -19.76 -13.21 14.93
C GLU A 35 -18.53 -13.50 15.81
N VAL A 36 -18.05 -12.49 16.54
CA VAL A 36 -16.94 -12.67 17.50
C VAL A 36 -17.38 -13.52 18.69
N GLU A 37 -18.62 -13.36 19.16
CA GLU A 37 -19.22 -14.19 20.21
C GLU A 37 -19.41 -15.64 19.73
N GLU A 38 -19.95 -15.85 18.53
CA GLU A 38 -20.09 -17.19 17.93
C GLU A 38 -18.73 -17.89 17.78
N LEU A 39 -17.69 -17.16 17.36
CA LEU A 39 -16.33 -17.71 17.28
C LEU A 39 -15.77 -18.08 18.66
N ARG A 40 -16.09 -17.32 19.71
CA ARG A 40 -15.70 -17.67 21.09
C ARG A 40 -16.38 -18.96 21.54
N ASP A 41 -17.70 -19.05 21.35
CA ASP A 41 -18.46 -20.25 21.71
C ASP A 41 -17.95 -21.46 20.92
N ALA A 42 -17.65 -21.27 19.64
CA ALA A 42 -17.02 -22.29 18.82
C ALA A 42 -15.65 -22.68 19.38
N MET A 43 -14.78 -21.73 19.77
CA MET A 43 -13.48 -22.01 20.39
C MET A 43 -13.57 -22.77 21.70
N GLU A 44 -14.54 -22.45 22.56
CA GLU A 44 -14.77 -23.16 23.82
C GLU A 44 -15.31 -24.57 23.60
N SER A 45 -16.13 -24.76 22.56
CA SER A 45 -16.64 -26.08 22.16
C SER A 45 -15.55 -27.00 21.60
N LEU A 46 -14.40 -26.45 21.18
CA LEU A 46 -13.31 -27.23 20.61
C LEU A 46 -12.56 -28.00 21.71
N GLY A 47 -12.61 -29.33 21.60
CA GLY A 47 -11.74 -30.22 22.36
C GLY A 47 -10.33 -30.33 21.76
N LYS A 48 -9.67 -31.47 21.96
CA LYS A 48 -8.36 -31.75 21.36
C LYS A 48 -8.50 -31.90 19.83
N VAL A 49 -7.93 -30.96 19.08
CA VAL A 49 -7.85 -31.00 17.62
C VAL A 49 -6.51 -31.63 17.20
N LYS A 50 -6.55 -32.60 16.27
CA LYS A 50 -5.34 -33.26 15.74
C LYS A 50 -4.59 -32.30 14.80
N SER A 51 -3.25 -32.35 14.77
CA SER A 51 -2.44 -31.54 13.83
C SER A 51 -2.88 -31.73 12.37
N THR A 52 -3.15 -32.97 11.98
CA THR A 52 -3.61 -33.33 10.63
C THR A 52 -4.91 -32.62 10.25
N THR A 53 -5.84 -32.42 11.19
CA THR A 53 -7.08 -31.67 10.98
C THR A 53 -6.80 -30.19 10.76
N VAL A 54 -5.89 -29.60 11.53
CA VAL A 54 -5.49 -28.19 11.40
C VAL A 54 -4.85 -27.93 10.04
N GLU A 55 -3.94 -28.79 9.60
CA GLU A 55 -3.26 -28.67 8.30
C GLU A 55 -4.23 -28.73 7.12
N LYS A 56 -5.20 -29.66 7.15
CA LYS A 56 -6.26 -29.74 6.14
C LYS A 56 -7.07 -28.45 6.07
N ILE A 57 -7.52 -27.94 7.21
CA ILE A 57 -8.30 -26.69 7.28
C ILE A 57 -7.50 -25.53 6.68
N ILE A 58 -6.22 -25.38 7.04
CA ILE A 58 -5.37 -24.33 6.47
C ILE A 58 -5.27 -24.47 4.95
N GLY A 59 -5.08 -25.69 4.44
CA GLY A 59 -5.04 -25.98 3.01
C GLY A 59 -6.34 -25.64 2.27
N GLU A 60 -7.49 -25.97 2.87
CA GLU A 60 -8.82 -25.63 2.35
C GLU A 60 -8.99 -24.10 2.21
N TYR A 61 -8.69 -23.34 3.26
CA TYR A 61 -8.82 -21.87 3.25
C TYR A 61 -7.80 -21.19 2.30
N GLY A 62 -6.61 -21.78 2.12
CA GLY A 62 -5.62 -21.31 1.15
C GLY A 62 -6.11 -21.48 -0.29
N THR A 63 -6.65 -22.65 -0.62
CA THR A 63 -7.14 -22.96 -1.97
C THR A 63 -8.38 -22.15 -2.32
N LYS A 64 -9.31 -21.97 -1.38
CA LYS A 64 -10.58 -21.26 -1.58
C LYS A 64 -10.43 -19.74 -1.72
N ARG A 65 -9.37 -19.14 -1.14
CA ARG A 65 -9.01 -17.73 -1.40
C ARG A 65 -8.46 -17.51 -2.81
N SER A 66 -7.78 -18.49 -3.39
CA SER A 66 -7.23 -18.38 -4.74
C SER A 66 -8.33 -18.20 -5.81
N SER A 67 -9.54 -18.72 -5.56
CA SER A 67 -10.68 -18.56 -6.49
C SER A 67 -11.43 -17.23 -6.37
N LEU A 68 -11.18 -16.43 -5.33
CA LEU A 68 -11.70 -15.07 -5.24
C LEU A 68 -10.68 -14.14 -5.90
N PRO A 69 -11.02 -13.42 -6.99
CA PRO A 69 -10.10 -12.46 -7.55
C PRO A 69 -9.82 -11.41 -6.49
N MET A 70 -8.56 -11.35 -6.03
CA MET A 70 -8.05 -10.24 -5.23
C MET A 70 -7.97 -9.00 -6.14
N ASN A 71 -9.13 -8.49 -6.54
CA ASN A 71 -9.26 -7.24 -7.25
C ASN A 71 -9.50 -6.16 -6.20
N GLN A 72 -8.45 -5.43 -5.84
CA GLN A 72 -8.60 -4.16 -5.13
C GLN A 72 -8.97 -3.07 -6.17
N PRO A 73 -10.20 -2.51 -6.18
CA PRO A 73 -10.48 -1.31 -6.97
C PRO A 73 -10.04 -0.02 -6.26
N GLN A 74 -8.94 0.00 -5.49
CA GLN A 74 -8.50 1.21 -4.79
C GLN A 74 -7.58 2.14 -5.62
N ASN A 75 -7.29 1.82 -6.88
CA ASN A 75 -6.34 2.58 -7.71
C ASN A 75 -6.92 3.14 -9.02
N VAL A 76 -8.23 3.05 -9.26
CA VAL A 76 -8.82 3.55 -10.51
C VAL A 76 -9.09 5.07 -10.43
N GLU A 77 -9.54 5.56 -9.28
CA GLU A 77 -9.94 6.96 -9.11
C GLU A 77 -8.75 7.94 -9.04
N ILE A 78 -7.59 7.48 -8.57
CA ILE A 78 -6.35 8.27 -8.51
C ILE A 78 -5.76 8.51 -9.92
N ARG A 79 -6.13 7.68 -10.92
CA ARG A 79 -5.64 7.82 -12.30
C ARG A 79 -6.44 8.83 -13.11
N GLU A 80 -7.75 8.96 -12.89
CA GLU A 80 -8.59 9.89 -13.65
C GLU A 80 -8.39 11.35 -13.23
N GLN A 81 -8.12 11.61 -11.94
CA GLN A 81 -7.86 12.97 -11.45
C GLN A 81 -6.50 13.53 -11.92
N GLN A 82 -5.55 12.68 -12.29
CA GLN A 82 -4.23 13.11 -12.78
C GLN A 82 -4.17 13.28 -14.31
N ALA A 83 -5.13 12.73 -15.06
CA ALA A 83 -5.18 12.85 -16.52
C ALA A 83 -5.68 14.22 -17.01
N THR A 84 -6.36 15.01 -16.16
CA THR A 84 -6.90 16.33 -16.55
C THR A 84 -5.89 17.48 -16.41
N ALA A 85 -4.74 17.27 -15.77
CA ALA A 85 -3.78 18.34 -15.46
C ALA A 85 -2.65 18.55 -16.50
N LYS A 86 -2.60 17.79 -17.61
CA LYS A 86 -1.59 17.99 -18.68
C LYS A 86 -2.23 18.37 -20.02
N LYS A 87 -2.78 19.58 -20.11
CA LYS A 87 -2.92 20.29 -21.39
C LYS A 87 -1.89 21.42 -21.47
N GLN A 88 -0.68 21.10 -21.94
CA GLN A 88 0.16 22.07 -22.64
C GLN A 88 0.19 21.68 -24.13
N PRO A 89 -0.22 22.58 -25.05
CA PRO A 89 -0.17 22.29 -26.48
C PRO A 89 1.26 22.45 -27.01
N VAL A 90 1.91 21.34 -27.37
CA VAL A 90 3.18 21.36 -28.10
C VAL A 90 2.90 21.57 -29.59
N ARG A 91 3.07 22.80 -30.11
CA ARG A 91 3.09 23.04 -31.58
C ARG A 91 4.54 23.02 -32.10
N ARG A 92 4.88 21.99 -32.87
CA ARG A 92 5.97 21.94 -33.88
C ARG A 92 5.29 21.88 -35.26
N LYS A 93 5.72 22.47 -36.38
CA LYS A 93 6.94 23.19 -36.80
C LYS A 93 6.70 23.79 -38.22
N LYS A 94 7.46 24.84 -38.60
CA LYS A 94 7.84 25.32 -39.97
C LYS A 94 6.72 26.00 -40.81
N SER A 95 6.90 27.09 -41.58
CA SER A 95 8.06 27.72 -42.25
C SER A 95 7.64 29.04 -42.95
N LYS A 96 8.49 30.09 -42.95
CA LYS A 96 8.89 30.97 -44.08
C LYS A 96 9.44 32.33 -43.59
N LYS A 97 10.67 32.67 -43.99
CA LYS A 97 11.30 34.02 -44.01
C LYS A 97 10.90 34.76 -45.32
N PRO A 98 11.26 36.05 -45.58
CA PRO A 98 11.80 37.14 -44.73
C PRO A 98 11.07 38.50 -44.91
N ALA A 99 11.29 39.48 -44.02
CA ALA A 99 11.40 40.92 -44.37
C ALA A 99 11.86 41.74 -43.14
N LYS A 100 12.51 42.86 -43.42
CA LYS A 100 13.50 43.61 -42.63
C LYS A 100 12.96 44.99 -42.27
N THR A 101 13.08 45.42 -41.00
CA THR A 101 13.15 46.83 -40.54
C THR A 101 13.60 46.80 -39.06
N ARG A 102 14.88 47.03 -38.74
CA ARG A 102 15.62 48.30 -38.53
C ARG A 102 15.22 49.07 -37.26
N ALA A 103 16.26 49.29 -36.44
CA ALA A 103 16.44 50.29 -35.36
C ALA A 103 15.58 50.09 -34.09
N GLU A 104 16.05 50.27 -32.87
CA GLU A 104 17.25 50.96 -32.35
C GLU A 104 17.39 50.60 -30.85
N SER A 105 18.63 50.70 -30.33
CA SER A 105 19.01 51.33 -29.02
C SER A 105 18.32 50.84 -27.73
N THR A 106 18.96 50.56 -26.59
CA THR A 106 20.28 50.89 -26.01
C THR A 106 20.32 50.26 -24.59
N ALA A 107 21.54 50.06 -24.06
CA ALA A 107 21.92 50.24 -22.64
C ALA A 107 21.29 49.28 -21.60
N ASP A 108 21.92 48.79 -20.54
CA ASP A 108 23.24 48.92 -19.89
C ASP A 108 23.26 47.74 -18.87
N ALA A 109 24.36 47.00 -18.68
CA ALA A 109 25.25 47.08 -17.49
C ALA A 109 24.55 46.59 -16.18
N GLU A 110 25.07 45.74 -15.30
CA GLU A 110 26.41 45.25 -15.00
C GLU A 110 26.31 43.86 -14.33
N ALA A 111 27.37 43.07 -14.53
CA ALA A 111 27.67 41.90 -13.75
C ALA A 111 28.45 42.31 -12.48
N GLU A 112 28.68 41.30 -11.62
CA GLU A 112 29.68 41.25 -10.54
C GLU A 112 29.12 41.31 -9.11
N GLY A 113 29.42 40.25 -8.37
CA GLY A 113 29.04 40.04 -6.97
C GLY A 113 29.55 38.71 -6.46
N ASN A 114 30.84 38.44 -6.70
CA ASN A 114 31.60 37.29 -6.22
C ASN A 114 31.75 37.34 -4.69
N GLY A 115 31.10 36.41 -3.97
CA GLY A 115 31.21 36.24 -2.51
C GLY A 115 31.77 34.87 -2.16
N MET A 116 33.09 34.85 -1.91
CA MET A 116 33.94 33.72 -1.59
C MET A 116 33.48 32.91 -0.35
N SER A 117 33.47 31.57 -0.45
CA SER A 117 33.58 30.67 0.72
C SER A 117 34.99 30.76 1.31
N PRO A 118 35.18 30.57 2.63
CA PRO A 118 35.90 29.36 3.03
C PRO A 118 35.46 28.74 4.37
N ALA A 119 35.45 27.41 4.38
CA ALA A 119 35.90 26.47 5.41
C ALA A 119 35.73 26.80 6.92
N ALA A 120 35.03 25.93 7.65
CA ALA A 120 35.68 24.97 8.56
C ALA A 120 34.67 23.99 9.20
N PRO A 121 35.03 22.70 9.37
CA PRO A 121 34.25 21.70 10.10
C PRO A 121 34.53 21.77 11.61
N HIS A 122 33.50 21.61 12.45
CA HIS A 122 33.71 21.24 13.85
C HIS A 122 33.32 19.77 14.03
N LEU A 123 34.34 18.93 14.21
CA LEU A 123 34.22 17.57 14.71
C LEU A 123 34.22 17.59 16.24
N THR A 124 33.69 16.49 16.80
CA THR A 124 34.11 15.83 18.06
C THR A 124 33.69 16.52 19.38
N ASN A 125 33.17 15.85 20.42
CA ASN A 125 33.49 14.52 20.94
C ASN A 125 32.28 13.81 21.62
N ILE A 126 32.25 12.49 21.48
CA ILE A 126 31.62 11.54 22.40
C ILE A 126 32.61 11.35 23.56
N GLU A 127 32.16 11.54 24.80
CA GLU A 127 32.83 10.98 25.99
C GLU A 127 32.03 9.78 26.51
N VAL A 128 32.81 8.86 27.07
CA VAL A 128 32.57 7.44 27.35
C VAL A 128 31.54 7.20 28.46
#